data_AF-A0A1H3XRW1-F1
#
_entry.id   AF-A0A1H3XRW1-F1
#
_cell.length_a   1.000
_cell.length_b   1.000
_cell.length_c   1.000
_cell.angle_alpha   90.00
_cell.angle_beta   90.00
_cell.angle_gamma   90.00
#
_symmetry.space_group_name_H-M   'P 1'
#
loop_
_entity.id
_entity.type
_entity.pdbx_description
1 polymer ?
#
loop_
_entity_poly.entity_id
_entity_poly.type
_entity_poly.pdbx_seq_one_letter_code
_entity_poly.pdbx_strand_id
1 'polypeptide(L)'
;MCTLSWWYQQGQLHILFNRDERKIRARAHAPQRFSQQGVDAIMPIDPDGGGSWVAANEQGWVFCLLNDYAAAYQPDAAIRRSRGLLLRALAHSSDWQVLDALLQPEQLRCYAPFRLLLFVGQQEPLLWHWDGSQLRQQLAPTSPLSSSSALPGVIPRLRAWHWQRGMARSPSLQTQQQLHRQPGPFSAFSGIAMQRSQVQTVSITQLTIEAGKISMQYWDGHPSTHQADASHCLELPLKQPAVSEDYFSSRLDVQALLSRYNPTLASQLKGWQWALLRWLLAEKALNQGLELLNRLPVERFCDVALQRLQLTPDVIACRWPAAADRPVFVCNHPTGGIDGLLLISVLQKRYPNLQVLANEALTEVQQLARRIVPIPVFARPKDALPAVQAAFASDAPLLIFPAGRTARKSATGTLDDGAWAKLAVTLARRQQRSLTVLHLQHHNSRWFYSLAWLRNQLGMTANLEMLLLVREMLKPANRTPRLYVDIPMHAVELDALADSDLQRIAWLKRRCYQLPTIYQEAPDAAVKPSCSRRAG
;
A
#
# COMPACT_ATOMS: atom_id res chain seq x y z
N MET A 1 -17.18 15.54 -11.17
CA MET A 1 -17.65 14.32 -10.46
C MET A 1 -17.16 13.15 -11.28
N CYS A 2 -16.75 12.05 -10.70
CA CYS A 2 -16.04 11.02 -11.47
C CYS A 2 -16.21 9.65 -10.84
N THR A 3 -16.11 8.59 -11.63
CA THR A 3 -16.09 7.20 -11.14
C THR A 3 -14.91 6.46 -11.76
N LEU A 4 -14.10 5.87 -10.90
CA LEU A 4 -12.92 5.08 -11.25
C LEU A 4 -13.16 3.65 -10.78
N SER A 5 -13.00 2.67 -11.66
CA SER A 5 -12.93 1.26 -11.28
C SER A 5 -11.73 0.60 -11.91
N TRP A 6 -11.26 -0.47 -11.28
CA TRP A 6 -10.22 -1.32 -11.85
C TRP A 6 -10.56 -2.80 -11.65
N TRP A 7 -10.03 -3.63 -12.54
CA TRP A 7 -10.20 -5.07 -12.56
C TRP A 7 -8.94 -5.74 -13.11
N TYR A 8 -8.70 -6.96 -12.66
CA TYR A 8 -7.55 -7.75 -13.10
C TYR A 8 -8.05 -8.99 -13.82
N GLN A 9 -7.53 -9.22 -15.02
CA GLN A 9 -7.91 -10.36 -15.85
C GLN A 9 -6.70 -10.82 -16.66
N GLN A 10 -6.38 -12.12 -16.63
CA GLN A 10 -5.34 -12.75 -17.47
C GLN A 10 -3.99 -11.99 -17.46
N GLY A 11 -3.48 -11.65 -16.26
CA GLY A 11 -2.20 -10.94 -16.14
C GLY A 11 -2.22 -9.50 -16.67
N GLN A 12 -3.41 -8.89 -16.80
CA GLN A 12 -3.61 -7.50 -17.18
C GLN A 12 -4.40 -6.75 -16.12
N LEU A 13 -4.10 -5.46 -15.96
CA LEU A 13 -4.88 -4.54 -15.14
C LEU A 13 -5.66 -3.58 -16.04
N HIS A 14 -6.98 -3.60 -15.92
CA HIS A 14 -7.90 -2.72 -16.64
C HIS A 14 -8.46 -1.66 -15.71
N ILE A 15 -8.25 -0.39 -16.04
CA ILE A 15 -8.71 0.77 -15.29
C ILE A 15 -9.72 1.52 -16.16
N LEU A 16 -10.92 1.75 -15.66
CA LEU A 16 -11.96 2.53 -16.32
C LEU A 16 -12.30 3.78 -15.52
N PHE A 17 -12.33 4.92 -16.20
CA PHE A 17 -12.55 6.23 -15.62
C PHE A 17 -13.67 6.97 -16.37
N ASN A 18 -14.82 7.21 -15.70
CA ASN A 18 -15.83 8.17 -16.15
C ASN A 18 -15.48 9.57 -15.68
N ARG A 19 -15.40 10.51 -16.62
CA ARG A 19 -15.32 11.93 -16.31
C ARG A 19 -16.73 12.51 -16.36
N ASP A 20 -17.24 12.99 -15.22
CA ASP A 20 -18.50 13.74 -15.17
C ASP A 20 -18.23 15.24 -15.02
N GLU A 21 -18.75 16.02 -15.97
CA GLU A 21 -18.43 17.43 -16.15
C GLU A 21 -19.62 18.23 -16.68
N ARG A 22 -19.58 19.55 -16.49
CA ARG A 22 -20.62 20.48 -16.96
C ARG A 22 -20.78 20.38 -18.47
N LYS A 23 -22.03 20.35 -18.94
CA LYS A 23 -22.39 20.26 -20.37
C LYS A 23 -21.84 21.42 -21.21
N ILE A 24 -21.63 22.57 -20.57
CA ILE A 24 -21.12 23.80 -21.20
C ILE A 24 -19.59 23.85 -21.29
N ARG A 25 -18.88 22.98 -20.56
CA ARG A 25 -17.41 22.95 -20.57
C ARG A 25 -16.93 22.49 -21.94
N ALA A 26 -15.82 23.03 -22.42
CA ALA A 26 -15.28 22.61 -23.70
C ALA A 26 -14.95 21.10 -23.69
N ARG A 27 -15.13 20.44 -24.84
CA ARG A 27 -14.82 19.02 -24.99
C ARG A 27 -13.32 18.80 -24.76
N ALA A 28 -12.99 17.70 -24.10
CA ALA A 28 -11.59 17.38 -23.87
C ALA A 28 -10.89 17.07 -25.19
N HIS A 29 -9.61 17.41 -25.25
CA HIS A 29 -8.75 16.88 -26.29
C HIS A 29 -8.55 15.39 -26.02
N ALA A 30 -8.63 14.59 -27.09
CA ALA A 30 -8.30 13.18 -27.05
C ALA A 30 -6.90 12.94 -26.47
N PRO A 31 -6.62 11.72 -25.95
CA PRO A 31 -5.31 11.36 -25.47
C PRO A 31 -4.20 11.74 -26.45
N GLN A 32 -3.15 12.35 -25.92
CA GLN A 32 -1.94 12.72 -26.65
C GLN A 32 -0.71 12.26 -25.86
N ARG A 33 0.40 12.05 -26.57
CA ARG A 33 1.71 11.80 -25.96
C ARG A 33 2.41 13.14 -25.69
N PHE A 34 2.96 13.26 -24.50
CA PHE A 34 3.75 14.40 -24.04
C PHE A 34 5.10 13.91 -23.55
N SER A 35 6.16 14.64 -23.88
CA SER A 35 7.52 14.37 -23.43
C SER A 35 8.02 15.59 -22.65
N GLN A 36 8.25 15.43 -21.35
CA GLN A 36 8.74 16.50 -20.49
C GLN A 36 9.67 15.92 -19.43
N GLN A 37 10.76 16.63 -19.11
CA GLN A 37 11.75 16.17 -18.11
C GLN A 37 12.32 14.76 -18.40
N GLY A 38 12.38 14.37 -19.67
CA GLY A 38 12.87 13.04 -20.09
C GLY A 38 11.92 11.88 -19.76
N VAL A 39 10.67 12.19 -19.46
CA VAL A 39 9.60 11.20 -19.21
C VAL A 39 8.49 11.37 -20.23
N ASP A 40 8.15 10.27 -20.89
CA ASP A 40 7.00 10.21 -21.78
C ASP A 40 5.72 9.82 -21.04
N ALA A 41 4.65 10.58 -21.27
CA ALA A 41 3.34 10.37 -20.69
C ALA A 41 2.23 10.47 -21.72
N ILE A 42 1.17 9.70 -21.54
CA ILE A 42 -0.07 9.78 -22.33
C ILE A 42 -1.23 10.23 -21.44
N MET A 43 -2.01 11.20 -21.91
CA MET A 43 -3.19 11.70 -21.20
C MET A 43 -4.14 12.47 -22.12
N PRO A 44 -5.47 12.45 -21.88
CA PRO A 44 -6.38 13.44 -22.45
C PRO A 44 -6.18 14.79 -21.77
N ILE A 45 -6.56 15.90 -22.44
CA ILE A 45 -6.39 17.25 -21.90
C ILE A 45 -7.73 17.96 -21.79
N ASP A 46 -7.99 18.55 -20.62
CA ASP A 46 -9.08 19.50 -20.42
C ASP A 46 -8.63 20.89 -20.89
N PRO A 47 -9.18 21.42 -22.01
CA PRO A 47 -8.70 22.69 -22.59
C PRO A 47 -8.86 23.87 -21.64
N ASP A 48 -9.97 23.91 -20.89
CA ASP A 48 -10.28 25.02 -19.98
C ASP A 48 -9.33 25.06 -18.77
N GLY A 49 -8.84 23.89 -18.34
CA GLY A 49 -7.97 23.75 -17.18
C GLY A 49 -6.49 23.55 -17.51
N GLY A 50 -6.15 23.30 -18.78
CA GLY A 50 -4.80 22.96 -19.27
C GLY A 50 -4.21 21.64 -18.73
N GLY A 51 -4.99 20.90 -17.94
CA GLY A 51 -4.56 19.74 -17.18
C GLY A 51 -5.30 18.45 -17.57
N SER A 52 -5.11 17.40 -16.79
CA SER A 52 -5.77 16.11 -17.01
C SER A 52 -6.36 15.53 -15.73
N TRP A 53 -7.25 14.53 -15.84
CA TRP A 53 -7.80 13.78 -14.71
C TRP A 53 -7.28 12.34 -14.64
N VAL A 54 -6.65 11.89 -15.72
CA VAL A 54 -6.08 10.54 -15.86
C VAL A 54 -4.83 10.63 -16.74
N ALA A 55 -3.74 10.01 -16.32
CA ALA A 55 -2.51 9.96 -17.10
C ALA A 55 -1.77 8.67 -16.84
N ALA A 56 -0.96 8.24 -17.81
CA ALA A 56 -0.02 7.15 -17.66
C ALA A 56 1.35 7.56 -18.19
N ASN A 57 2.43 7.00 -17.63
CA ASN A 57 3.78 7.27 -18.10
C ASN A 57 4.58 5.99 -18.39
N GLU A 58 5.73 6.15 -19.05
CA GLU A 58 6.58 5.04 -19.50
C GLU A 58 7.28 4.28 -18.37
N GLN A 59 7.21 4.78 -17.12
CA GLN A 59 7.67 4.07 -15.92
C GLN A 59 6.65 3.02 -15.45
N GLY A 60 5.48 2.94 -16.11
CA GLY A 60 4.41 2.05 -15.69
C GLY A 60 3.51 2.65 -14.61
N TRP A 61 3.55 3.97 -14.43
CA TRP A 61 2.71 4.66 -13.45
C TRP A 61 1.44 5.17 -14.09
N VAL A 62 0.31 4.92 -13.44
CA VAL A 62 -0.99 5.47 -13.83
C VAL A 62 -1.54 6.32 -12.69
N PHE A 63 -1.87 7.56 -13.02
CA PHE A 63 -2.41 8.56 -12.11
C PHE A 63 -3.89 8.77 -12.41
N CYS A 64 -4.73 8.71 -11.38
CA CYS A 64 -6.16 8.96 -11.49
C CYS A 64 -6.61 9.90 -10.38
N LEU A 65 -7.16 11.07 -10.72
CA LEU A 65 -7.55 12.09 -9.75
C LEU A 65 -9.06 12.22 -9.64
N LEU A 66 -9.57 12.09 -8.42
CA LEU A 66 -10.96 12.29 -8.03
C LEU A 66 -11.08 13.51 -7.12
N ASN A 67 -12.07 14.35 -7.39
CA ASN A 67 -12.34 15.50 -6.53
C ASN A 67 -12.90 15.04 -5.17
N ASP A 68 -12.54 15.71 -4.09
CA ASP A 68 -13.18 15.50 -2.80
C ASP A 68 -14.14 16.65 -2.47
N TYR A 69 -15.42 16.44 -2.73
CA TYR A 69 -16.47 17.44 -2.50
C TYR A 69 -16.99 17.46 -1.05
N ALA A 70 -16.59 16.49 -0.22
CA ALA A 70 -17.00 16.41 1.18
C ALA A 70 -16.15 17.31 2.10
N ALA A 71 -14.94 17.66 1.66
CA ALA A 71 -14.00 18.45 2.44
C ALA A 71 -14.38 19.94 2.42
N ALA A 72 -14.29 20.59 3.58
CA ALA A 72 -14.67 21.99 3.75
C ALA A 72 -13.64 22.97 3.16
N TYR A 73 -12.36 22.59 3.09
CA TYR A 73 -11.29 23.46 2.63
C TYR A 73 -11.49 23.89 1.17
N GLN A 74 -11.30 25.18 0.91
CA GLN A 74 -11.21 25.76 -0.42
C GLN A 74 -10.05 26.74 -0.44
N PRO A 75 -9.13 26.65 -1.42
CA PRO A 75 -8.02 27.59 -1.53
C PRO A 75 -8.53 28.97 -1.94
N ASP A 76 -7.82 30.01 -1.50
CA ASP A 76 -8.10 31.39 -1.90
C ASP A 76 -8.08 31.54 -3.42
N ALA A 77 -9.02 32.34 -3.94
CA ALA A 77 -9.21 32.48 -5.38
C ALA A 77 -7.94 32.96 -6.12
N ALA A 78 -7.12 33.80 -5.46
CA ALA A 78 -5.90 34.35 -6.04
C ALA A 78 -4.80 33.31 -6.29
N ILE A 79 -4.73 32.26 -5.47
CA ILE A 79 -3.69 31.21 -5.58
C ILE A 79 -4.23 29.90 -6.14
N ARG A 80 -5.55 29.77 -6.29
CA ARG A 80 -6.23 28.54 -6.67
C ARG A 80 -5.74 28.04 -8.04
N ARG A 81 -5.27 26.79 -8.07
CA ARG A 81 -4.86 26.10 -9.30
C ARG A 81 -5.78 24.93 -9.60
N SER A 82 -5.88 24.57 -10.88
CA SER A 82 -6.58 23.36 -11.32
C SER A 82 -5.81 22.12 -10.86
N ARG A 83 -6.50 21.20 -10.18
CA ARG A 83 -5.95 19.87 -9.81
C ARG A 83 -5.46 19.08 -11.02
N GLY A 84 -6.00 19.34 -12.20
CA GLY A 84 -5.53 18.66 -13.41
C GLY A 84 -4.11 19.06 -13.83
N LEU A 85 -3.64 20.25 -13.43
CA LEU A 85 -2.25 20.67 -13.64
C LEU A 85 -1.31 19.88 -12.72
N LEU A 86 -1.72 19.59 -11.48
CA LEU A 86 -0.97 18.73 -10.58
C LEU A 86 -0.81 17.33 -11.18
N LEU A 87 -1.92 16.72 -11.66
CA LEU A 87 -1.84 15.40 -12.29
C LEU A 87 -0.94 15.40 -13.51
N ARG A 88 -0.99 16.45 -14.34
CA ARG A 88 -0.09 16.60 -15.49
C ARG A 88 1.38 16.69 -15.06
N ALA A 89 1.70 17.43 -13.99
CA ALA A 89 3.06 17.49 -13.46
C ALA A 89 3.52 16.12 -12.93
N LEU A 90 2.67 15.45 -12.15
CA LEU A 90 2.95 14.12 -11.58
C LEU A 90 3.22 13.07 -12.67
N ALA A 91 2.48 13.10 -13.77
CA ALA A 91 2.66 12.17 -14.88
C ALA A 91 4.07 12.21 -15.50
N HIS A 92 4.78 13.33 -15.40
CA HIS A 92 6.14 13.47 -15.91
C HIS A 92 7.22 13.20 -14.84
N SER A 93 6.83 12.65 -13.68
CA SER A 93 7.80 12.28 -12.65
C SER A 93 8.62 11.06 -13.08
N SER A 94 9.94 11.16 -12.98
CA SER A 94 10.90 10.08 -13.29
C SER A 94 11.01 9.04 -12.19
N ASP A 95 10.83 9.47 -10.94
CA ASP A 95 11.07 8.69 -9.74
C ASP A 95 10.24 9.21 -8.55
N TRP A 96 10.32 8.47 -7.44
CA TRP A 96 9.54 8.73 -6.24
C TRP A 96 9.94 10.04 -5.54
N GLN A 97 11.18 10.52 -5.70
CA GLN A 97 11.62 11.76 -5.07
C GLN A 97 10.97 12.97 -5.72
N VAL A 98 10.93 13.00 -7.06
CA VAL A 98 10.22 14.04 -7.82
C VAL A 98 8.74 14.04 -7.45
N LEU A 99 8.13 12.86 -7.35
CA LEU A 99 6.74 12.70 -6.97
C LEU A 99 6.47 13.23 -5.55
N ASP A 100 7.30 12.84 -4.57
CA ASP A 100 7.15 13.27 -3.17
C ASP A 100 7.31 14.80 -3.05
N ALA A 101 8.23 15.40 -3.81
CA ALA A 101 8.44 16.85 -3.82
C ALA A 101 7.20 17.61 -4.33
N LEU A 102 6.53 17.09 -5.37
CA LEU A 102 5.29 17.68 -5.90
C LEU A 102 4.08 17.50 -4.96
N LEU A 103 4.12 16.49 -4.10
CA LEU A 103 3.06 16.17 -3.15
C LEU A 103 3.30 16.75 -1.74
N GLN A 104 4.31 17.58 -1.55
CA GLN A 104 4.51 18.26 -0.27
C GLN A 104 3.31 19.14 0.10
N PRO A 105 2.80 19.07 1.35
CA PRO A 105 1.63 19.84 1.78
C PRO A 105 1.67 21.33 1.43
N GLU A 106 2.86 21.95 1.47
CA GLU A 106 3.09 23.36 1.14
C GLU A 106 2.75 23.66 -0.32
N GLN A 107 3.12 22.77 -1.24
CA GLN A 107 2.80 22.87 -2.66
C GLN A 107 1.32 22.63 -2.91
N LEU A 108 0.68 21.79 -2.07
CA LEU A 108 -0.70 21.38 -2.25
C LEU A 108 -1.74 22.41 -1.80
N ARG A 109 -1.36 23.42 -1.00
CA ARG A 109 -2.28 24.46 -0.49
C ARG A 109 -3.03 25.21 -1.57
N CYS A 110 -2.47 25.30 -2.78
CA CYS A 110 -3.11 25.95 -3.93
C CYS A 110 -4.21 25.12 -4.59
N TYR A 111 -4.39 23.84 -4.22
CA TYR A 111 -5.40 22.95 -4.76
C TYR A 111 -6.53 22.68 -3.77
N ALA A 112 -7.75 22.61 -4.31
CA ALA A 112 -8.90 22.10 -3.54
C ALA A 112 -8.71 20.61 -3.20
N PRO A 113 -9.37 20.08 -2.15
CA PRO A 113 -9.21 18.71 -1.71
C PRO A 113 -9.44 17.65 -2.80
N PHE A 114 -8.67 16.57 -2.76
CA PHE A 114 -8.68 15.52 -3.79
C PHE A 114 -8.21 14.17 -3.28
N ARG A 115 -8.59 13.13 -4.02
CA ARG A 115 -8.10 11.76 -3.90
C ARG A 115 -7.32 11.42 -5.16
N LEU A 116 -6.05 11.11 -5.02
CA LEU A 116 -5.16 10.70 -6.09
C LEU A 116 -4.85 9.21 -5.93
N LEU A 117 -5.21 8.40 -6.93
CA LEU A 117 -4.76 7.03 -7.01
C LEU A 117 -3.53 6.93 -7.90
N LEU A 118 -2.52 6.20 -7.43
CA LEU A 118 -1.34 5.84 -8.18
C LEU A 118 -1.27 4.31 -8.30
N PHE A 119 -1.31 3.82 -9.53
CA PHE A 119 -1.00 2.43 -9.86
C PHE A 119 0.46 2.34 -10.27
N VAL A 120 1.16 1.33 -9.75
CA VAL A 120 2.57 1.05 -10.05
C VAL A 120 2.64 -0.33 -10.70
N GLY A 121 2.68 -0.35 -12.03
CA GLY A 121 2.48 -1.58 -12.79
C GLY A 121 1.12 -2.22 -12.49
N GLN A 122 1.11 -3.49 -12.12
CA GLN A 122 -0.11 -4.25 -11.82
C GLN A 122 -0.36 -4.44 -10.31
N GLN A 123 0.26 -3.64 -9.45
CA GLN A 123 0.02 -3.67 -8.00
C GLN A 123 -1.31 -3.01 -7.62
N GLU A 124 -1.84 -3.28 -6.42
CA GLU A 124 -2.99 -2.51 -5.94
C GLU A 124 -2.59 -1.04 -5.73
N PRO A 125 -3.48 -0.08 -6.02
CA PRO A 125 -3.08 1.33 -6.03
C PRO A 125 -2.74 1.88 -4.64
N LEU A 126 -1.87 2.88 -4.60
CA LEU A 126 -1.78 3.80 -3.47
C LEU A 126 -2.87 4.86 -3.60
N LEU A 127 -3.44 5.25 -2.46
CA LEU A 127 -4.36 6.37 -2.36
C LEU A 127 -3.70 7.49 -1.56
N TRP A 128 -3.53 8.64 -2.18
CA TRP A 128 -3.25 9.88 -1.48
C TRP A 128 -4.53 10.71 -1.34
N HIS A 129 -4.84 11.14 -0.13
CA HIS A 129 -5.97 12.02 0.15
C HIS A 129 -5.45 13.35 0.72
N TRP A 130 -5.63 14.41 -0.08
CA TRP A 130 -5.40 15.78 0.35
C TRP A 130 -6.71 16.37 0.85
N ASP A 131 -6.78 16.71 2.14
CA ASP A 131 -7.98 17.30 2.77
C ASP A 131 -7.96 18.84 2.83
N GLY A 132 -6.87 19.46 2.37
CA GLY A 132 -6.62 20.89 2.46
C GLY A 132 -5.61 21.30 3.54
N SER A 133 -5.32 20.39 4.46
CA SER A 133 -4.36 20.59 5.55
C SER A 133 -3.26 19.54 5.56
N GLN A 134 -3.64 18.26 5.37
CA GLN A 134 -2.75 17.12 5.43
C GLN A 134 -2.91 16.27 4.18
N LEU A 135 -1.78 15.71 3.73
CA LEU A 135 -1.76 14.65 2.75
C LEU A 135 -1.62 13.31 3.48
N ARG A 136 -2.63 12.44 3.33
CA ARG A 136 -2.60 11.09 3.89
C ARG A 136 -2.33 10.07 2.80
N GLN A 137 -1.37 9.18 3.02
CA GLN A 137 -1.10 8.05 2.14
C GLN A 137 -1.70 6.77 2.73
N GLN A 138 -2.41 6.00 1.91
CA GLN A 138 -3.06 4.74 2.30
C GLN A 138 -2.90 3.70 1.18
N LEU A 139 -3.06 2.41 1.50
CA LEU A 139 -3.44 1.45 0.48
C LEU A 139 -4.86 1.77 0.01
N ALA A 140 -5.10 1.78 -1.30
CA ALA A 140 -6.42 2.04 -1.82
C ALA A 140 -7.43 0.98 -1.34
N PRO A 141 -8.68 1.38 -1.06
CA PRO A 141 -9.75 0.42 -0.82
C PRO A 141 -10.02 -0.40 -2.08
N THR A 142 -10.87 -1.42 -1.96
CA THR A 142 -11.28 -2.23 -3.12
C THR A 142 -12.02 -1.38 -4.15
N SER A 143 -11.86 -1.75 -5.43
CA SER A 143 -12.58 -1.15 -6.55
C SER A 143 -14.11 -1.21 -6.34
N PRO A 144 -14.88 -0.17 -6.71
CA PRO A 144 -14.46 1.08 -7.35
C PRO A 144 -14.35 2.26 -6.36
N LEU A 145 -13.80 3.40 -6.82
CA LEU A 145 -13.86 4.67 -6.10
C LEU A 145 -14.61 5.73 -6.91
N SER A 146 -15.46 6.53 -6.24
CA SER A 146 -16.28 7.55 -6.91
C SER A 146 -16.35 8.84 -6.12
N SER A 147 -16.64 9.95 -6.82
CA SER A 147 -16.85 11.28 -6.26
C SER A 147 -18.12 11.91 -6.84
N SER A 148 -18.89 12.61 -6.00
CA SER A 148 -20.08 13.35 -6.41
C SER A 148 -20.19 14.65 -5.63
N SER A 149 -20.58 15.74 -6.29
CA SER A 149 -20.90 17.01 -5.63
C SER A 149 -22.32 17.03 -5.08
N ALA A 150 -23.23 16.22 -5.64
CA ALA A 150 -24.55 15.99 -5.05
C ALA A 150 -24.48 14.80 -4.10
N LEU A 151 -24.99 14.97 -2.87
CA LEU A 151 -25.02 13.94 -1.84
C LEU A 151 -23.67 13.18 -1.73
N PRO A 152 -22.57 13.88 -1.41
CA PRO A 152 -21.21 13.32 -1.45
C PRO A 152 -21.01 12.07 -0.57
N GLY A 153 -21.83 11.89 0.47
CA GLY A 153 -21.80 10.68 1.32
C GLY A 153 -22.60 9.48 0.80
N VAL A 154 -23.54 9.68 -0.14
CA VAL A 154 -24.50 8.64 -0.57
C VAL A 154 -24.20 8.14 -1.98
N ILE A 155 -24.07 9.04 -2.95
CA ILE A 155 -23.94 8.65 -4.36
C ILE A 155 -22.70 7.78 -4.63
N PRO A 156 -21.49 8.10 -4.09
CA PRO A 156 -20.34 7.22 -4.25
C PRO A 156 -20.56 5.80 -3.72
N ARG A 157 -21.26 5.66 -2.59
CA ARG A 157 -21.59 4.35 -2.00
C ARG A 157 -22.58 3.57 -2.85
N LEU A 158 -23.59 4.25 -3.41
CA LEU A 158 -24.54 3.63 -4.34
C LEU A 158 -23.86 3.13 -5.63
N ARG A 159 -22.97 3.94 -6.20
CA ARG A 159 -22.17 3.55 -7.38
C ARG A 159 -21.27 2.35 -7.08
N ALA A 160 -20.60 2.36 -5.92
CA ALA A 160 -19.77 1.24 -5.47
C ALA A 160 -20.60 -0.05 -5.29
N TRP A 161 -21.74 0.04 -4.61
CA TRP A 161 -22.66 -1.09 -4.44
C TRP A 161 -23.15 -1.66 -5.77
N HIS A 162 -23.55 -0.79 -6.70
CA HIS A 162 -24.02 -1.21 -8.02
C HIS A 162 -22.93 -1.94 -8.80
N TRP A 163 -21.72 -1.38 -8.82
CA TRP A 163 -20.57 -1.99 -9.47
C TRP A 163 -20.22 -3.35 -8.86
N GLN A 164 -20.13 -3.41 -7.52
CA GLN A 164 -19.80 -4.65 -6.79
C GLN A 164 -20.82 -5.74 -7.06
N ARG A 165 -22.12 -5.41 -7.08
CA ARG A 165 -23.19 -6.35 -7.40
C ARG A 165 -23.10 -6.87 -8.84
N GLY A 166 -22.74 -6.01 -9.79
CA GLY A 166 -22.53 -6.41 -11.19
C GLY A 166 -21.34 -7.35 -11.35
N MET A 167 -20.19 -6.96 -10.81
CA MET A 167 -18.96 -7.76 -10.87
C MET A 167 -19.06 -9.08 -10.12
N ALA A 168 -19.82 -9.14 -9.02
CA ALA A 168 -20.06 -10.40 -8.30
C ALA A 168 -20.90 -11.41 -9.08
N ARG A 169 -21.75 -10.95 -10.01
CA ARG A 169 -22.60 -11.83 -10.84
C ARG A 169 -21.87 -12.40 -12.04
N SER A 170 -21.06 -11.57 -12.71
CA SER A 170 -20.30 -11.97 -13.89
C SER A 170 -18.99 -11.18 -13.94
N PRO A 171 -17.92 -11.66 -13.27
CA PRO A 171 -16.66 -10.92 -13.19
C PRO A 171 -15.93 -10.98 -14.54
N SER A 172 -15.96 -9.88 -15.30
CA SER A 172 -15.25 -9.74 -16.57
C SER A 172 -14.98 -8.27 -16.91
N LEU A 173 -13.99 -8.02 -17.77
CA LEU A 173 -13.77 -6.70 -18.36
C LEU A 173 -15.03 -6.18 -19.07
N GLN A 174 -15.76 -7.05 -19.79
CA GLN A 174 -16.98 -6.67 -20.49
C GLN A 174 -18.06 -6.18 -19.52
N THR A 175 -18.23 -6.85 -18.38
CA THR A 175 -19.17 -6.41 -17.34
C THR A 175 -18.76 -5.07 -16.73
N GLN A 176 -17.47 -4.85 -16.48
CA GLN A 176 -16.96 -3.56 -16.01
C GLN A 176 -17.26 -2.45 -17.03
N GLN A 177 -17.00 -2.68 -18.32
CA GLN A 177 -17.31 -1.74 -19.40
C GLN A 177 -18.80 -1.42 -19.49
N GLN A 178 -19.66 -2.45 -19.39
CA GLN A 178 -21.12 -2.27 -19.39
C GLN A 178 -21.58 -1.41 -18.21
N LEU A 179 -21.10 -1.69 -16.99
CA LEU A 179 -21.42 -0.91 -15.79
C LEU A 179 -21.06 0.57 -15.95
N HIS A 180 -19.94 0.87 -16.60
CA HIS A 180 -19.48 2.24 -16.87
C HIS A 180 -20.29 2.98 -17.93
N ARG A 181 -21.06 2.25 -18.76
CA ARG A 181 -21.97 2.82 -19.78
C ARG A 181 -23.41 2.93 -19.29
N GLN A 182 -23.76 2.26 -18.19
CA GLN A 182 -25.11 2.23 -17.66
C GLN A 182 -25.41 3.36 -16.68
N PRO A 183 -26.62 3.95 -16.73
CA PRO A 183 -27.08 4.98 -15.80
C PRO A 183 -27.37 4.45 -14.38
N GLY A 184 -27.01 3.20 -14.06
CA GLY A 184 -27.24 2.59 -12.75
C GLY A 184 -28.70 2.23 -12.49
N PRO A 185 -29.01 1.54 -11.38
CA PRO A 185 -30.23 0.74 -11.29
C PRO A 185 -31.47 1.58 -10.94
N PHE A 186 -31.30 2.81 -10.44
CA PHE A 186 -32.42 3.65 -10.00
C PHE A 186 -32.66 4.85 -10.91
N SER A 187 -31.62 5.59 -11.30
CA SER A 187 -31.73 6.72 -12.24
C SER A 187 -30.38 7.20 -12.73
N ALA A 188 -30.37 7.84 -13.90
CA ALA A 188 -29.21 8.54 -14.46
C ALA A 188 -28.67 9.66 -13.53
N PHE A 189 -29.44 10.10 -12.53
CA PHE A 189 -28.97 11.11 -11.57
C PHE A 189 -27.81 10.59 -10.68
N SER A 190 -27.86 9.31 -10.29
CA SER A 190 -26.93 8.68 -9.34
C SER A 190 -26.07 7.58 -9.95
N GLY A 191 -26.32 7.18 -11.20
CA GLY A 191 -25.55 6.19 -11.95
C GLY A 191 -24.08 6.48 -12.14
N ILE A 192 -23.36 5.49 -12.67
CA ILE A 192 -21.96 5.63 -13.10
C ILE A 192 -21.93 6.49 -14.37
N ALA A 193 -22.65 6.09 -15.43
CA ALA A 193 -22.94 6.95 -16.58
C ALA A 193 -24.06 7.94 -16.21
N MET A 194 -23.69 9.00 -15.50
CA MET A 194 -24.66 9.94 -14.97
C MET A 194 -25.10 11.01 -15.98
N GLN A 195 -26.35 11.47 -15.86
CA GLN A 195 -26.88 12.64 -16.53
C GLN A 195 -27.79 13.46 -15.59
N ARG A 196 -27.52 14.76 -15.48
CA ARG A 196 -28.30 15.76 -14.72
C ARG A 196 -28.61 16.95 -15.63
N SER A 197 -29.32 17.96 -15.10
CA SER A 197 -29.68 19.17 -15.85
C SER A 197 -28.44 19.84 -16.47
N GLN A 198 -27.42 20.13 -15.66
CA GLN A 198 -26.22 20.89 -16.08
C GLN A 198 -24.93 20.06 -16.19
N VAL A 199 -24.90 18.84 -15.65
CA VAL A 199 -23.69 18.00 -15.57
C VAL A 199 -23.99 16.63 -16.16
N GLN A 200 -23.04 16.02 -16.87
CA GLN A 200 -23.16 14.67 -17.40
C GLN A 200 -21.81 13.97 -17.47
N THR A 201 -21.83 12.66 -17.65
CA THR A 201 -20.64 11.93 -18.11
C THR A 201 -20.29 12.43 -19.51
N VAL A 202 -19.06 12.91 -19.70
CA VAL A 202 -18.60 13.48 -20.98
C VAL A 202 -17.54 12.63 -21.65
N SER A 203 -16.97 11.65 -20.95
CA SER A 203 -16.03 10.70 -21.54
C SER A 203 -15.88 9.45 -20.70
N ILE A 204 -15.42 8.38 -21.35
CA ILE A 204 -14.87 7.19 -20.70
C ILE A 204 -13.42 7.02 -21.15
N THR A 205 -12.51 6.83 -20.21
CA THR A 205 -11.12 6.45 -20.49
C THR A 205 -10.88 5.05 -19.94
N GLN A 206 -10.39 4.14 -20.77
CA GLN A 206 -9.91 2.83 -20.35
C GLN A 206 -8.40 2.77 -20.52
N LEU A 207 -7.72 2.28 -19.50
CA LEU A 207 -6.30 1.99 -19.51
C LEU A 207 -6.12 0.49 -19.30
N THR A 208 -5.34 -0.15 -20.15
CA THR A 208 -4.91 -1.54 -19.98
C THR A 208 -3.41 -1.55 -19.76
N ILE A 209 -2.98 -2.08 -18.61
CA ILE A 209 -1.57 -2.27 -18.27
C ILE A 209 -1.23 -3.73 -18.52
N GLU A 210 -0.26 -3.95 -19.41
CA GLU A 210 0.28 -5.26 -19.79
C GLU A 210 1.76 -5.35 -19.38
N ALA A 211 2.40 -6.49 -19.64
CA ALA A 211 3.80 -6.69 -19.30
C ALA A 211 4.73 -5.62 -19.90
N GLY A 212 4.53 -5.24 -21.18
CA GLY A 212 5.47 -4.35 -21.88
C GLY A 212 4.93 -2.96 -22.23
N LYS A 213 3.65 -2.69 -21.99
CA LYS A 213 3.00 -1.46 -22.48
C LYS A 213 1.78 -1.06 -21.65
N ILE A 214 1.38 0.20 -21.81
CA ILE A 214 0.09 0.74 -21.39
C ILE A 214 -0.67 1.19 -22.63
N SER A 215 -1.89 0.71 -22.81
CA SER A 215 -2.79 1.15 -23.87
C SER A 215 -3.93 1.99 -23.28
N MET A 216 -4.15 3.20 -23.81
CA MET A 216 -5.21 4.12 -23.41
C MET A 216 -6.25 4.24 -24.53
N GLN A 217 -7.46 3.77 -24.24
CA GLN A 217 -8.63 3.92 -25.09
C GLN A 217 -9.54 5.02 -24.55
N TYR A 218 -10.04 5.87 -25.43
CA TYR A 218 -10.86 7.02 -25.06
C TYR A 218 -12.12 7.07 -25.91
N TRP A 219 -13.27 7.16 -25.24
CA TRP A 219 -14.56 7.44 -25.85
C TRP A 219 -15.01 8.84 -25.45
N ASP A 220 -15.21 9.68 -26.45
CA ASP A 220 -15.71 11.05 -26.27
C ASP A 220 -17.24 11.09 -26.26
N GLY A 221 -17.79 11.93 -25.40
CA GLY A 221 -19.23 12.14 -25.29
C GLY A 221 -19.90 11.34 -24.18
N HIS A 222 -21.24 11.36 -24.20
CA HIS A 222 -22.01 10.63 -23.22
C HIS A 222 -22.01 9.13 -23.55
N PRO A 223 -21.94 8.21 -22.58
CA PRO A 223 -21.84 6.78 -22.87
C PRO A 223 -22.96 6.19 -23.73
N SER A 224 -24.14 6.80 -23.75
CA SER A 224 -25.25 6.41 -24.62
C SER A 224 -25.03 6.70 -26.11
N THR A 225 -24.09 7.59 -26.45
CA THR A 225 -23.74 7.93 -27.84
C THR A 225 -22.50 7.20 -28.31
N HIS A 226 -21.85 6.41 -27.46
CA HIS A 226 -20.62 5.70 -27.82
C HIS A 226 -20.93 4.53 -28.74
N GLN A 227 -20.13 4.40 -29.80
CA GLN A 227 -20.04 3.17 -30.58
C GLN A 227 -19.29 2.08 -29.78
N ALA A 228 -19.20 0.87 -30.35
CA ALA A 228 -18.45 -0.23 -29.75
C ALA A 228 -16.96 0.14 -29.62
N ASP A 229 -16.37 0.62 -30.70
CA ASP A 229 -14.95 0.96 -30.76
C ASP A 229 -14.63 2.29 -30.06
N ALA A 230 -13.39 2.40 -29.58
CA ALA A 230 -12.87 3.61 -28.97
C ALA A 230 -12.74 4.72 -30.01
N SER A 231 -13.07 5.96 -29.63
CA SER A 231 -12.86 7.12 -30.49
C SER A 231 -11.37 7.34 -30.77
N HIS A 232 -10.51 7.05 -29.80
CA HIS A 232 -9.06 7.16 -29.91
C HIS A 232 -8.37 6.06 -29.11
N CYS A 233 -7.22 5.61 -29.59
CA CYS A 233 -6.36 4.64 -28.92
C CYS A 233 -4.91 5.13 -29.00
N LEU A 234 -4.19 5.11 -27.88
CA LEU A 234 -2.75 5.35 -27.82
C LEU A 234 -2.07 4.25 -27.04
N GLU A 235 -0.87 3.88 -27.46
CA GLU A 235 -0.01 2.94 -26.74
C GLU A 235 1.27 3.64 -26.28
N LEU A 236 1.72 3.27 -25.08
CA LEU A 236 2.96 3.74 -24.48
C LEU A 236 3.78 2.52 -24.05
N PRO A 237 4.93 2.24 -24.68
CA PRO A 237 5.83 1.18 -24.24
C PRO A 237 6.41 1.49 -22.87
N LEU A 238 6.62 0.46 -22.05
CA LEU A 238 7.21 0.58 -20.72
C LEU A 238 8.74 0.45 -20.79
N LYS A 239 9.45 1.30 -20.04
CA LYS A 239 10.92 1.24 -19.89
C LYS A 239 11.38 -0.04 -19.21
N GLN A 240 10.61 -0.51 -18.22
CA GLN A 240 10.84 -1.76 -17.53
C GLN A 240 9.58 -2.61 -17.71
N PRO A 241 9.67 -3.73 -18.44
CA PRO A 241 8.52 -4.61 -18.55
C PRO A 241 8.16 -5.16 -17.16
N ALA A 242 6.87 -5.18 -16.84
CA ALA A 242 6.36 -5.90 -15.69
C ALA A 242 6.63 -7.39 -15.90
N VAL A 243 7.28 -8.02 -14.92
CA VAL A 243 7.58 -9.45 -14.93
C VAL A 243 6.27 -10.22 -14.82
N SER A 244 5.95 -11.06 -15.81
CA SER A 244 4.70 -11.84 -15.83
C SER A 244 4.90 -13.32 -15.48
N GLU A 245 4.01 -13.79 -14.61
CA GLU A 245 3.58 -15.18 -14.31
C GLU A 245 4.65 -16.23 -14.01
N ASP A 246 5.00 -16.35 -12.73
CA ASP A 246 5.25 -17.66 -12.13
C ASP A 246 3.91 -18.23 -11.62
N TYR A 247 3.58 -19.47 -12.00
CA TYR A 247 2.47 -20.20 -11.39
C TYR A 247 2.95 -20.78 -10.06
N PHE A 248 2.37 -20.31 -8.96
CA PHE A 248 2.70 -20.81 -7.63
C PHE A 248 1.69 -21.87 -7.18
N SER A 249 2.19 -22.90 -6.52
CA SER A 249 1.36 -23.95 -5.92
C SER A 249 1.74 -24.14 -4.44
N SER A 250 1.81 -23.02 -3.71
CA SER A 250 2.10 -23.03 -2.29
C SER A 250 1.01 -23.78 -1.53
N ARG A 251 1.39 -24.86 -0.87
CA ARG A 251 0.54 -25.57 0.10
C ARG A 251 1.35 -25.82 1.35
N LEU A 252 0.81 -25.37 2.48
CA LEU A 252 1.44 -25.58 3.78
C LEU A 252 1.02 -26.95 4.31
N ASP A 253 1.99 -27.83 4.49
CA ASP A 253 1.84 -29.10 5.18
C ASP A 253 2.57 -29.02 6.52
N VAL A 254 1.81 -28.90 7.62
CA VAL A 254 2.36 -28.76 8.97
C VAL A 254 3.26 -29.95 9.34
N GLN A 255 2.92 -31.15 8.89
CA GLN A 255 3.70 -32.35 9.19
C GLN A 255 5.01 -32.36 8.42
N ALA A 256 5.00 -32.00 7.13
CA ALA A 256 6.22 -31.86 6.34
C ALA A 256 7.14 -30.76 6.90
N LEU A 257 6.58 -29.60 7.25
CA LEU A 257 7.32 -28.48 7.83
C LEU A 257 7.98 -28.88 9.15
N LEU A 258 7.22 -29.47 10.07
CA LEU A 258 7.80 -29.86 11.37
C LEU A 258 8.83 -30.98 11.21
N SER A 259 8.62 -31.92 10.29
CA SER A 259 9.61 -32.97 9.99
C SER A 259 10.91 -32.39 9.43
N ARG A 260 10.83 -31.32 8.63
CA ARG A 260 12.00 -30.63 8.06
C ARG A 260 12.76 -29.81 9.10
N TYR A 261 12.05 -28.98 9.88
CA TYR A 261 12.67 -28.00 10.76
C TYR A 261 12.87 -28.48 12.21
N ASN A 262 12.14 -29.51 12.65
CA ASN A 262 12.29 -30.13 13.97
C ASN A 262 11.95 -31.65 13.94
N PRO A 263 12.82 -32.47 13.32
CA PRO A 263 12.56 -33.90 13.11
C PRO A 263 12.35 -34.67 14.43
N THR A 264 13.06 -34.29 15.49
CA THR A 264 12.95 -34.93 16.81
C THR A 264 11.57 -34.77 17.42
N LEU A 265 10.98 -33.57 17.34
CA LEU A 265 9.61 -33.36 17.81
C LEU A 265 8.60 -34.06 16.91
N ALA A 266 8.81 -34.00 15.59
CA ALA A 266 7.92 -34.64 14.62
C ALA A 266 7.79 -36.16 14.83
N SER A 267 8.89 -36.86 15.15
CA SER A 267 8.88 -38.31 15.40
C SER A 267 8.18 -38.71 16.70
N GLN A 268 7.96 -37.78 17.63
CA GLN A 268 7.32 -38.04 18.93
C GLN A 268 5.80 -37.85 18.91
N LEU A 269 5.25 -37.18 17.89
CA LEU A 269 3.83 -36.85 17.82
C LEU A 269 2.99 -38.02 17.29
N LYS A 270 1.90 -38.33 17.99
CA LYS A 270 0.87 -39.33 17.65
C LYS A 270 -0.24 -38.71 16.79
N GLY A 271 -1.05 -39.57 16.14
CA GLY A 271 -2.07 -39.13 15.16
C GLY A 271 -3.04 -38.06 15.67
N TRP A 272 -3.55 -38.17 16.90
CA TRP A 272 -4.44 -37.14 17.47
C TRP A 272 -3.72 -35.82 17.78
N GLN A 273 -2.42 -35.88 18.12
CA GLN A 273 -1.59 -34.70 18.39
C GLN A 273 -1.31 -33.94 17.09
N TRP A 274 -1.10 -34.66 15.98
CA TRP A 274 -1.04 -34.05 14.65
C TRP A 274 -2.36 -33.37 14.28
N ALA A 275 -3.49 -34.03 14.47
CA ALA A 275 -4.79 -33.43 14.20
C ALA A 275 -5.01 -32.13 15.02
N LEU A 276 -4.64 -32.14 16.30
CA LEU A 276 -4.68 -30.96 17.17
C LEU A 276 -3.75 -29.85 16.67
N LEU A 277 -2.51 -30.17 16.30
CA LEU A 277 -1.53 -29.18 15.83
C LEU A 277 -1.97 -28.52 14.51
N ARG A 278 -2.45 -29.32 13.55
CA ARG A 278 -3.02 -28.83 12.28
C ARG A 278 -4.23 -27.93 12.51
N TRP A 279 -5.08 -28.30 13.46
CA TRP A 279 -6.21 -27.48 13.88
C TRP A 279 -5.75 -26.16 14.51
N LEU A 280 -4.81 -26.19 15.48
CA LEU A 280 -4.27 -25.02 16.16
C LEU A 280 -3.65 -24.01 15.18
N LEU A 281 -2.84 -24.51 14.24
CA LEU A 281 -2.21 -23.71 13.18
C LEU A 281 -3.17 -23.31 12.05
N ALA A 282 -4.45 -23.71 12.14
CA ALA A 282 -5.47 -23.42 11.15
C ALA A 282 -5.06 -23.77 9.70
N GLU A 283 -4.33 -24.88 9.52
CA GLU A 283 -3.75 -25.28 8.24
C GLU A 283 -4.78 -25.29 7.10
N LYS A 284 -5.99 -25.82 7.37
CA LYS A 284 -7.09 -25.85 6.39
C LYS A 284 -7.49 -24.44 5.94
N ALA A 285 -7.66 -23.51 6.89
CA ALA A 285 -8.06 -22.15 6.59
C ALA A 285 -6.96 -21.37 5.86
N LEU A 286 -5.69 -21.58 6.26
CA LEU A 286 -4.53 -21.03 5.55
C LEU A 286 -4.46 -21.53 4.11
N ASN A 287 -4.55 -22.83 3.89
CA ASN A 287 -4.50 -23.42 2.56
C ASN A 287 -5.67 -22.98 1.68
N GLN A 288 -6.88 -22.83 2.23
CA GLN A 288 -8.01 -22.24 1.51
C GLN A 288 -7.75 -20.78 1.10
N GLY A 289 -7.10 -19.99 1.97
CA GLY A 289 -6.66 -18.64 1.64
C GLY A 289 -5.58 -18.63 0.56
N LEU A 290 -4.55 -19.47 0.70
CA LEU A 290 -3.43 -19.58 -0.23
C LEU A 290 -3.88 -20.07 -1.60
N GLU A 291 -4.82 -21.01 -1.70
CA GLU A 291 -5.32 -21.52 -2.98
C GLU A 291 -5.88 -20.39 -3.86
N LEU A 292 -6.55 -19.41 -3.26
CA LEU A 292 -7.03 -18.22 -3.95
C LEU A 292 -5.89 -17.27 -4.33
N LEU A 293 -4.87 -17.15 -3.47
CA LEU A 293 -3.73 -16.24 -3.66
C LEU A 293 -2.64 -16.81 -4.58
N ASN A 294 -2.58 -18.13 -4.76
CA ASN A 294 -1.62 -18.86 -5.60
C ASN A 294 -1.75 -18.52 -7.09
N ARG A 295 -2.91 -18.04 -7.49
CA ARG A 295 -3.21 -17.62 -8.87
C ARG A 295 -2.84 -16.15 -9.12
N LEU A 296 -2.32 -15.45 -8.11
CA LEU A 296 -1.97 -14.04 -8.21
C LEU A 296 -0.47 -13.86 -8.49
N PRO A 297 -0.10 -12.81 -9.26
CA PRO A 297 1.27 -12.36 -9.32
C PRO A 297 1.86 -12.04 -7.93
N VAL A 298 3.17 -12.19 -7.78
CA VAL A 298 3.89 -11.99 -6.51
C VAL A 298 3.61 -10.62 -5.91
N GLU A 299 3.59 -9.59 -6.75
CA GLU A 299 3.43 -8.20 -6.32
C GLU A 299 2.03 -7.93 -5.78
N ARG A 300 1.03 -8.73 -6.15
CA ARG A 300 -0.35 -8.59 -5.65
C ARG A 300 -0.64 -9.44 -4.41
N PHE A 301 0.21 -10.42 -4.11
CA PHE A 301 -0.02 -11.39 -3.04
C PHE A 301 -0.30 -10.71 -1.69
N CYS A 302 0.60 -9.82 -1.25
CA CYS A 302 0.46 -9.13 0.04
C CYS A 302 -0.73 -8.17 0.06
N ASP A 303 -0.93 -7.41 -1.03
CA ASP A 303 -2.02 -6.44 -1.13
C ASP A 303 -3.39 -7.11 -1.00
N VAL A 304 -3.62 -8.18 -1.76
CA VAL A 304 -4.89 -8.93 -1.74
C VAL A 304 -5.06 -9.68 -0.42
N ALA A 305 -3.98 -10.20 0.17
CA ALA A 305 -4.03 -10.80 1.50
C ALA A 305 -4.54 -9.78 2.54
N LEU A 306 -4.01 -8.56 2.56
CA LEU A 306 -4.45 -7.49 3.46
C LEU A 306 -5.91 -7.07 3.22
N GLN A 307 -6.33 -6.94 1.96
CA GLN A 307 -7.72 -6.64 1.62
C GLN A 307 -8.69 -7.71 2.14
N ARG A 308 -8.34 -8.99 2.01
CA ARG A 308 -9.16 -10.11 2.57
C ARG A 308 -9.22 -10.08 4.09
N LEU A 309 -8.14 -9.67 4.73
CA LEU A 309 -8.08 -9.45 6.18
C LEU A 309 -8.78 -8.16 6.62
N GLN A 310 -9.28 -7.34 5.68
CA GLN A 310 -9.92 -6.05 5.92
C GLN A 310 -8.99 -5.05 6.63
N LEU A 311 -7.71 -5.06 6.24
CA LEU A 311 -6.68 -4.16 6.75
C LEU A 311 -6.38 -3.08 5.72
N THR A 312 -6.56 -1.81 6.11
CA THR A 312 -6.21 -0.65 5.28
C THR A 312 -5.19 0.20 6.03
N PRO A 313 -3.89 -0.03 5.84
CA PRO A 313 -2.86 0.68 6.59
C PRO A 313 -2.75 2.14 6.16
N ASP A 314 -2.64 3.01 7.17
CA ASP A 314 -2.33 4.43 7.01
C ASP A 314 -0.81 4.60 7.09
N VAL A 315 -0.23 5.26 6.09
CA VAL A 315 1.21 5.49 5.99
C VAL A 315 1.50 6.95 6.27
N ILE A 316 2.31 7.19 7.29
CA ILE A 316 2.70 8.51 7.77
C ILE A 316 4.22 8.59 7.64
N ALA A 317 4.68 9.35 6.64
CA ALA A 317 6.09 9.46 6.31
C ALA A 317 6.46 10.94 6.10
N CYS A 318 7.53 11.38 6.75
CA CYS A 318 8.12 12.69 6.54
C CYS A 318 9.00 12.69 5.28
N ARG A 319 9.91 11.71 5.19
CA ARG A 319 10.81 11.55 4.04
C ARG A 319 11.14 10.08 3.81
N TRP A 320 11.01 9.64 2.58
CA TRP A 320 11.45 8.30 2.16
C TRP A 320 12.94 8.30 1.76
N PRO A 321 13.71 7.24 2.08
CA PRO A 321 15.07 7.09 1.54
C PRO A 321 15.07 6.93 0.02
N ALA A 322 16.11 7.41 -0.65
CA ALA A 322 16.31 7.10 -2.06
C ALA A 322 16.56 5.59 -2.21
N ALA A 323 16.12 4.99 -3.32
CA ALA A 323 16.49 3.61 -3.63
C ALA A 323 18.01 3.46 -3.78
N ALA A 324 18.68 4.49 -4.30
CA ALA A 324 20.14 4.55 -4.46
C ALA A 324 20.90 4.46 -3.12
N ASP A 325 20.27 4.84 -2.00
CA ASP A 325 20.87 4.76 -0.66
C ASP A 325 20.87 3.34 -0.08
N ARG A 326 20.35 2.36 -0.84
CA ARG A 326 20.24 0.94 -0.47
C ARG A 326 19.63 0.75 0.92
N PRO A 327 18.43 1.29 1.19
CA PRO A 327 17.92 1.45 2.55
C PRO A 327 17.74 0.14 3.31
N VAL A 328 17.98 0.21 4.62
CA VAL A 328 17.73 -0.83 5.61
C VAL A 328 16.63 -0.34 6.55
N PHE A 329 15.46 -0.94 6.44
CA PHE A 329 14.31 -0.66 7.27
C PHE A 329 14.34 -1.53 8.53
N VAL A 330 14.29 -0.89 9.70
CA VAL A 330 14.15 -1.58 11.00
C VAL A 330 12.79 -1.25 11.61
N CYS A 331 12.03 -2.26 12.02
CA CYS A 331 10.67 -2.07 12.52
C CYS A 331 10.42 -2.85 13.81
N ASN A 332 9.53 -2.33 14.66
CA ASN A 332 8.92 -3.14 15.72
C ASN A 332 7.95 -4.19 15.14
N HIS A 333 7.69 -5.26 15.90
CA HIS A 333 6.91 -6.40 15.39
C HIS A 333 5.66 -6.72 16.24
N PRO A 334 4.61 -5.87 16.24
CA PRO A 334 3.48 -6.01 17.16
C PRO A 334 2.62 -7.27 16.96
N THR A 335 2.39 -7.70 15.71
CA THR A 335 1.39 -8.75 15.40
C THR A 335 1.94 -9.95 14.63
N GLY A 336 3.17 -9.91 14.15
CA GLY A 336 3.78 -11.06 13.48
C GLY A 336 3.52 -11.05 11.98
N GLY A 337 2.92 -12.12 11.44
CA GLY A 337 2.74 -12.30 9.99
C GLY A 337 2.03 -11.13 9.28
N ILE A 338 1.07 -10.48 9.95
CA ILE A 338 0.39 -9.28 9.41
C ILE A 338 1.39 -8.13 9.20
N ASP A 339 2.32 -7.92 10.14
CA ASP A 339 3.32 -6.84 10.04
C ASP A 339 4.20 -7.04 8.80
N GLY A 340 4.60 -8.29 8.54
CA GLY A 340 5.37 -8.65 7.34
C GLY A 340 4.58 -8.38 6.05
N LEU A 341 3.33 -8.85 5.96
CA LEU A 341 2.47 -8.60 4.80
C LEU A 341 2.26 -7.10 4.55
N LEU A 342 2.01 -6.33 5.62
CA LEU A 342 1.80 -4.89 5.57
C LEU A 342 3.04 -4.15 5.08
N LEU A 343 4.20 -4.41 5.67
CA LEU A 343 5.43 -3.74 5.29
C LEU A 343 5.87 -4.11 3.87
N ILE A 344 5.73 -5.38 3.46
CA ILE A 344 6.01 -5.78 2.09
C ILE A 344 5.07 -5.04 1.12
N SER A 345 3.76 -5.07 1.38
CA SER A 345 2.75 -4.38 0.54
C SER A 345 3.04 -2.88 0.36
N VAL A 346 3.44 -2.19 1.43
CA VAL A 346 3.74 -0.75 1.36
C VAL A 346 5.10 -0.48 0.70
N LEU A 347 6.16 -1.17 1.13
CA LEU A 347 7.52 -0.88 0.71
C LEU A 347 7.80 -1.34 -0.72
N GLN A 348 7.24 -2.47 -1.17
CA GLN A 348 7.52 -3.01 -2.51
C GLN A 348 7.08 -2.07 -3.65
N LYS A 349 6.13 -1.17 -3.39
CA LYS A 349 5.68 -0.17 -4.37
C LYS A 349 6.78 0.81 -4.73
N ARG A 350 7.57 1.21 -3.72
CA ARG A 350 8.72 2.10 -3.88
C ARG A 350 10.01 1.33 -4.15
N TYR A 351 10.11 0.11 -3.65
CA TYR A 351 11.29 -0.75 -3.67
C TYR A 351 10.95 -2.16 -4.20
N PRO A 352 10.77 -2.34 -5.53
CA PRO A 352 10.26 -3.60 -6.10
C PRO A 352 11.08 -4.84 -5.74
N ASN A 353 12.40 -4.68 -5.57
CA ASN A 353 13.35 -5.73 -5.20
C ASN A 353 13.58 -5.87 -3.68
N LEU A 354 12.67 -5.37 -2.84
CA LEU A 354 12.73 -5.49 -1.38
C LEU A 354 12.96 -6.94 -0.93
N GLN A 355 13.95 -7.13 -0.06
CA GLN A 355 14.22 -8.37 0.65
C GLN A 355 13.91 -8.24 2.14
N VAL A 356 13.46 -9.32 2.77
CA VAL A 356 13.03 -9.37 4.17
C VAL A 356 13.81 -10.46 4.89
N LEU A 357 14.49 -10.09 5.97
CA LEU A 357 15.15 -11.06 6.84
C LEU A 357 14.09 -11.68 7.75
N ALA A 358 13.75 -12.94 7.51
CA ALA A 358 12.68 -13.62 8.21
C ALA A 358 12.94 -15.12 8.35
N ASN A 359 12.07 -15.80 9.10
CA ASN A 359 12.16 -17.25 9.31
C ASN A 359 12.16 -18.00 7.98
N GLU A 360 13.10 -18.93 7.82
CA GLU A 360 13.21 -19.84 6.67
C GLU A 360 11.89 -20.55 6.33
N ALA A 361 11.03 -20.87 7.30
CA ALA A 361 9.74 -21.50 7.04
C ALA A 361 8.80 -20.66 6.12
N LEU A 362 9.04 -19.35 5.98
CA LEU A 362 8.27 -18.49 5.07
C LEU A 362 8.63 -18.72 3.59
N THR A 363 9.76 -19.35 3.27
CA THR A 363 10.12 -19.70 1.89
C THR A 363 9.20 -20.77 1.28
N GLU A 364 8.41 -21.43 2.12
CA GLU A 364 7.42 -22.44 1.73
C GLU A 364 6.18 -21.78 1.10
N VAL A 365 5.99 -20.48 1.35
CA VAL A 365 5.09 -19.64 0.57
C VAL A 365 5.88 -19.12 -0.62
N GLN A 366 5.75 -19.80 -1.77
CA GLN A 366 6.58 -19.56 -2.96
C GLN A 366 6.52 -18.11 -3.45
N GLN A 367 5.38 -17.43 -3.29
CA GLN A 367 5.22 -16.01 -3.60
C GLN A 367 6.14 -15.11 -2.76
N LEU A 368 6.43 -15.50 -1.53
CA LEU A 368 7.33 -14.76 -0.64
C LEU A 368 8.78 -15.21 -0.78
N ALA A 369 9.03 -16.44 -1.22
CA ALA A 369 10.35 -17.08 -1.20
C ALA A 369 11.47 -16.22 -1.81
N ARG A 370 11.23 -15.60 -2.98
CA ARG A 370 12.23 -14.75 -3.66
C ARG A 370 12.57 -13.47 -2.89
N ARG A 371 11.72 -13.06 -1.94
CA ARG A 371 11.92 -11.88 -1.08
C ARG A 371 12.51 -12.24 0.27
N ILE A 372 12.50 -13.50 0.70
CA ILE A 372 12.98 -13.88 2.03
C ILE A 372 14.48 -14.16 2.01
N VAL A 373 15.20 -13.45 2.88
CA VAL A 373 16.56 -13.85 3.31
C VAL A 373 16.37 -14.77 4.52
N PRO A 374 16.57 -16.09 4.37
CA PRO A 374 16.17 -17.07 5.37
C PRO A 374 17.05 -16.97 6.62
N ILE A 375 16.40 -16.88 7.77
CA ILE A 375 17.01 -16.93 9.10
C ILE A 375 16.55 -18.23 9.77
N PRO A 376 17.46 -19.19 10.03
CA PRO A 376 17.12 -20.41 10.73
C PRO A 376 16.74 -20.11 12.18
N VAL A 377 15.54 -20.52 12.58
CA VAL A 377 15.02 -20.34 13.94
C VAL A 377 15.33 -21.55 14.83
N PHE A 378 15.48 -22.72 14.23
CA PHE A 378 15.72 -23.99 14.94
C PHE A 378 17.20 -24.45 14.87
N ALA A 379 18.05 -23.76 14.11
CA ALA A 379 19.48 -24.02 14.02
C ALA A 379 20.31 -22.96 14.78
N ARG A 380 21.64 -22.98 14.63
CA ARG A 380 22.50 -22.03 15.36
C ARG A 380 22.42 -20.65 14.70
N PRO A 381 22.29 -19.55 15.46
CA PRO A 381 22.23 -18.20 14.90
C PRO A 381 23.41 -17.82 13.98
N LYS A 382 24.57 -18.47 14.14
CA LYS A 382 25.76 -18.26 13.31
C LYS A 382 25.55 -18.71 11.86
N ASP A 383 24.67 -19.68 11.64
CA ASP A 383 24.43 -20.27 10.32
C ASP A 383 23.73 -19.29 9.37
N ALA A 384 23.02 -18.29 9.93
CA ALA A 384 22.36 -17.21 9.19
C ALA A 384 23.33 -16.13 8.67
N LEU A 385 24.52 -16.01 9.29
CA LEU A 385 25.39 -14.85 9.11
C LEU A 385 25.86 -14.63 7.67
N PRO A 386 26.27 -15.67 6.91
CA PRO A 386 26.69 -15.49 5.51
C PRO A 386 25.58 -14.94 4.62
N ALA A 387 24.34 -15.48 4.74
CA ALA A 387 23.19 -15.02 3.97
C ALA A 387 22.83 -13.56 4.30
N VAL A 388 22.87 -13.19 5.58
CA VAL A 388 22.65 -11.82 6.03
C VAL A 388 23.74 -10.88 5.48
N GLN A 389 25.01 -11.26 5.57
CA GLN A 389 26.11 -10.44 5.03
C GLN A 389 26.00 -10.24 3.51
N ALA A 390 25.63 -11.29 2.77
CA ALA A 390 25.40 -11.20 1.33
C ALA A 390 24.22 -10.26 0.99
N ALA A 391 23.11 -10.37 1.73
CA ALA A 391 21.96 -9.46 1.56
C ALA A 391 22.37 -8.00 1.79
N PHE A 392 23.12 -7.72 2.86
CA PHE A 392 23.67 -6.39 3.15
C PHE A 392 24.69 -5.90 2.13
N ALA A 393 25.42 -6.79 1.45
CA ALA A 393 26.32 -6.43 0.37
C ALA A 393 25.59 -6.09 -0.95
N SER A 394 24.38 -6.61 -1.16
CA SER A 394 23.57 -6.37 -2.37
C SER A 394 22.99 -4.94 -2.45
N ASP A 395 22.40 -4.59 -3.59
CA ASP A 395 21.69 -3.32 -3.79
C ASP A 395 20.22 -3.37 -3.37
N ALA A 396 19.70 -4.56 -3.04
CA ALA A 396 18.30 -4.73 -2.66
C ALA A 396 18.01 -4.05 -1.32
N PRO A 397 16.95 -3.24 -1.20
CA PRO A 397 16.48 -2.72 0.08
C PRO A 397 16.15 -3.86 1.05
N LEU A 398 16.44 -3.66 2.34
CA LEU A 398 16.28 -4.70 3.36
C LEU A 398 15.24 -4.31 4.39
N LEU A 399 14.38 -5.25 4.79
CA LEU A 399 13.48 -5.13 5.94
C LEU A 399 13.89 -6.10 7.04
N ILE A 400 14.01 -5.60 8.26
CA ILE A 400 14.46 -6.34 9.43
C ILE A 400 13.59 -6.03 10.63
N PHE A 401 13.19 -7.07 11.37
CA PHE A 401 12.60 -6.96 12.71
C PHE A 401 13.67 -7.30 13.76
N PRO A 402 14.40 -6.31 14.32
CA PRO A 402 15.65 -6.58 15.04
C PRO A 402 15.49 -7.36 16.34
N ALA A 403 14.28 -7.37 16.92
CA ALA A 403 13.98 -8.14 18.12
C ALA A 403 13.89 -9.66 17.86
N GLY A 404 13.64 -10.10 16.62
CA GLY A 404 13.45 -11.50 16.26
C GLY A 404 12.21 -12.17 16.88
N ARG A 405 11.34 -11.39 17.55
CA ARG A 405 10.12 -11.88 18.20
C ARG A 405 9.01 -10.83 18.11
N THR A 406 7.77 -11.28 18.29
CA THR A 406 6.60 -10.39 18.30
C THR A 406 6.43 -9.68 19.64
N ALA A 407 5.81 -8.50 19.63
CA ALA A 407 5.59 -7.69 20.82
C ALA A 407 4.69 -8.39 21.84
N ARG A 408 4.95 -8.12 23.12
CA ARG A 408 4.17 -8.59 24.26
C ARG A 408 3.83 -7.43 25.17
N LYS A 409 2.73 -7.57 25.92
CA LYS A 409 2.42 -6.61 26.98
C LYS A 409 3.42 -6.81 28.12
N SER A 410 4.13 -5.75 28.47
CA SER A 410 4.97 -5.67 29.66
C SER A 410 4.10 -5.71 30.92
N ALA A 411 4.73 -5.83 32.10
CA ALA A 411 4.04 -5.73 33.39
C ALA A 411 3.30 -4.39 33.58
N THR A 412 3.75 -3.32 32.92
CA THR A 412 3.11 -1.99 32.93
C THR A 412 2.03 -1.83 31.86
N GLY A 413 1.76 -2.88 31.07
CA GLY A 413 0.72 -2.90 30.04
C GLY A 413 1.12 -2.35 28.67
N THR A 414 2.37 -1.88 28.51
CA THR A 414 2.89 -1.35 27.24
C THR A 414 3.30 -2.49 26.30
N LEU A 415 3.11 -2.32 24.98
CA LEU A 415 3.55 -3.31 23.98
C LEU A 415 5.03 -3.11 23.64
N ASP A 416 5.85 -4.12 23.92
CA ASP A 416 7.29 -4.11 23.65
C ASP A 416 7.75 -5.44 23.03
N ASP A 417 8.54 -5.38 21.95
CA ASP A 417 9.13 -6.54 21.27
C ASP A 417 10.48 -6.99 21.84
N GLY A 418 11.06 -6.25 22.79
CA GLY A 418 12.27 -6.64 23.52
C GLY A 418 13.55 -5.98 23.05
N ALA A 419 14.70 -6.55 23.44
CA ALA A 419 15.99 -6.02 23.04
C ALA A 419 16.21 -6.23 21.53
N TRP A 420 16.62 -5.17 20.84
CA TRP A 420 16.94 -5.20 19.41
C TRP A 420 18.39 -5.64 19.19
N ALA A 421 18.61 -6.56 18.25
CA ALA A 421 19.94 -7.02 17.90
C ALA A 421 20.73 -5.94 17.13
N LYS A 422 21.98 -5.70 17.53
CA LYS A 422 22.85 -4.67 16.94
C LYS A 422 23.28 -4.92 15.49
N LEU A 423 23.13 -6.15 14.99
CA LEU A 423 23.67 -6.57 13.69
C LEU A 423 23.21 -5.69 12.53
N ALA A 424 21.95 -5.23 12.55
CA ALA A 424 21.41 -4.36 11.52
C ALA A 424 22.18 -3.04 11.41
N VAL A 425 22.48 -2.40 12.55
CA VAL A 425 23.27 -1.14 12.59
C VAL A 425 24.72 -1.40 12.20
N THR A 426 25.33 -2.47 12.74
CA THR A 426 26.72 -2.81 12.43
C THR A 426 26.93 -2.99 10.92
N LEU A 427 26.04 -3.75 10.26
CA LEU A 427 26.17 -4.00 8.83
C LEU A 427 25.73 -2.81 7.98
N ALA A 428 24.71 -2.05 8.37
CA ALA A 428 24.31 -0.84 7.65
C ALA A 428 25.45 0.18 7.60
N ARG A 429 26.11 0.44 8.74
CA ARG A 429 27.28 1.32 8.83
C ARG A 429 28.44 0.80 7.99
N ARG A 430 28.79 -0.48 8.14
CA ARG A 430 29.91 -1.10 7.40
C ARG A 430 29.71 -1.04 5.88
N GLN A 431 28.49 -1.25 5.41
CA GLN A 431 28.15 -1.27 3.98
C GLN A 431 27.70 0.10 3.44
N GLN A 432 27.81 1.16 4.24
CA GLN A 432 27.42 2.54 3.88
C GLN A 432 25.99 2.65 3.36
N ARG A 433 25.07 1.92 4.01
CA ARG A 433 23.64 1.91 3.68
C ARG A 433 22.89 2.88 4.57
N SER A 434 21.85 3.52 4.03
CA SER A 434 20.94 4.28 4.89
C SER A 434 20.12 3.32 5.76
N LEU A 435 19.82 3.74 6.98
CA LEU A 435 18.97 3.04 7.92
C LEU A 435 17.75 3.90 8.25
N THR A 436 16.56 3.34 8.06
CA THR A 436 15.29 4.02 8.34
C THR A 436 14.53 3.26 9.41
N VAL A 437 14.12 3.99 10.45
CA VAL A 437 13.30 3.44 11.53
C VAL A 437 11.83 3.49 11.13
N LEU A 438 11.15 2.37 11.29
CA LEU A 438 9.71 2.23 11.08
C LEU A 438 9.05 1.91 12.42
N HIS A 439 7.86 2.48 12.65
CA HIS A 439 7.00 2.07 13.74
C HIS A 439 5.64 1.65 13.21
N LEU A 440 5.28 0.40 13.49
CA LEU A 440 3.96 -0.13 13.25
C LEU A 440 3.13 -0.04 14.53
N GLN A 441 2.12 0.82 14.51
CA GLN A 441 1.12 0.93 15.55
C GLN A 441 -0.04 -0.01 15.22
N HIS A 442 0.06 -1.23 15.75
CA HIS A 442 -0.97 -2.25 15.64
C HIS A 442 -1.04 -3.11 16.91
N HIS A 443 -2.11 -3.88 17.06
CA HIS A 443 -2.27 -4.79 18.18
C HIS A 443 -3.07 -6.04 17.80
N ASN A 444 -2.73 -7.17 18.42
CA ASN A 444 -3.57 -8.37 18.39
C ASN A 444 -4.85 -8.18 19.23
N SER A 445 -5.81 -9.12 19.13
CA SER A 445 -7.02 -9.08 19.96
C SER A 445 -6.71 -9.25 21.44
N ARG A 446 -7.63 -8.79 22.29
CA ARG A 446 -7.55 -8.92 23.75
C ARG A 446 -7.34 -10.37 24.18
N TRP A 447 -7.93 -11.32 23.47
CA TRP A 447 -7.84 -12.75 23.76
C TRP A 447 -6.42 -13.30 23.62
N PHE A 448 -5.67 -12.88 22.59
CA PHE A 448 -4.25 -13.26 22.42
C PHE A 448 -3.42 -12.84 23.64
N TYR A 449 -3.62 -11.61 24.11
CA TYR A 449 -2.91 -11.11 25.29
C TYR A 449 -3.36 -11.77 26.59
N SER A 450 -4.65 -12.12 26.73
CA SER A 450 -5.15 -12.87 27.88
C SER A 450 -4.52 -14.27 27.96
N LEU A 451 -4.31 -14.94 26.83
CA LEU A 451 -3.68 -16.25 26.80
C LEU A 451 -2.18 -16.18 27.13
N ALA A 452 -1.47 -15.18 26.61
CA ALA A 452 -0.06 -14.93 26.94
C ALA A 452 0.12 -14.61 28.43
N TRP A 453 -0.80 -13.83 29.01
CA TRP A 453 -0.83 -13.54 30.45
C TRP A 453 -1.10 -14.81 31.26
N LEU A 454 -2.08 -15.63 30.87
CA LEU A 454 -2.41 -16.89 31.55
C LEU A 454 -1.24 -17.88 31.50
N ARG A 455 -0.51 -17.95 30.37
CA ARG A 455 0.71 -18.76 30.23
C ARG A 455 1.80 -18.32 31.23
N ASN A 456 2.05 -17.01 31.32
CA ASN A 456 3.02 -16.46 32.27
C ASN A 456 2.62 -16.76 33.72
N GLN A 457 1.33 -16.70 34.05
CA GLN A 457 0.81 -17.06 35.39
C GLN A 457 0.96 -18.56 35.69
N LEU A 458 0.84 -19.41 34.67
CA LEU A 458 0.94 -20.88 34.80
C LEU A 458 2.37 -21.43 34.64
N GLY A 459 3.40 -20.58 34.46
CA GLY A 459 4.80 -21.00 34.38
C GLY A 459 5.16 -21.85 33.14
N MET A 460 4.34 -21.87 32.10
CA MET A 460 4.56 -22.71 30.92
C MET A 460 5.60 -22.10 29.97
N THR A 461 6.65 -22.88 29.64
CA THR A 461 7.74 -22.51 28.72
C THR A 461 7.39 -22.74 27.24
N ALA A 462 6.37 -23.56 26.95
CA ALA A 462 5.91 -23.81 25.59
C ALA A 462 5.22 -22.57 25.00
N ASN A 463 5.72 -22.09 23.86
CA ASN A 463 5.27 -20.86 23.20
C ASN A 463 3.96 -21.07 22.40
N LEU A 464 2.94 -21.67 23.05
CA LEU A 464 1.64 -22.07 22.45
C LEU A 464 0.88 -20.90 21.83
N GLU A 465 1.09 -19.69 22.34
CA GLU A 465 0.58 -18.43 21.78
C GLU A 465 1.01 -18.20 20.32
N MET A 466 2.22 -18.63 19.95
CA MET A 466 2.72 -18.52 18.57
C MET A 466 1.96 -19.43 17.61
N LEU A 467 1.49 -20.59 18.06
CA LEU A 467 0.66 -21.50 17.25
C LEU A 467 -0.72 -20.89 16.95
N LEU A 468 -1.22 -20.05 17.86
CA LEU A 468 -2.51 -19.37 17.73
C LEU A 468 -2.41 -18.03 16.99
N LEU A 469 -1.20 -17.55 16.71
CA LEU A 469 -0.96 -16.31 15.98
C LEU A 469 -1.57 -16.34 14.57
N VAL A 470 -1.53 -17.51 13.91
CA VAL A 470 -2.19 -17.71 12.61
C VAL A 470 -3.70 -17.51 12.72
N ARG A 471 -4.32 -18.06 13.76
CA ARG A 471 -5.76 -17.90 13.98
C ARG A 471 -6.13 -16.47 14.31
N GLU A 472 -5.28 -15.81 15.08
CA GLU A 472 -5.44 -14.39 15.39
C GLU A 472 -5.35 -13.53 14.14
N MET A 473 -4.40 -13.84 13.25
CA MET A 473 -4.25 -13.19 11.95
C MET A 473 -5.51 -13.34 11.08
N LEU A 474 -6.14 -14.52 11.08
CA LEU A 474 -7.31 -14.81 10.25
C LEU A 474 -8.62 -14.19 10.79
N LYS A 475 -8.61 -13.54 11.96
CA LYS A 475 -9.82 -12.89 12.49
C LYS A 475 -10.13 -11.64 11.66
N PRO A 476 -11.30 -11.57 11.00
CA PRO A 476 -11.70 -10.38 10.29
C PRO A 476 -11.87 -9.25 11.30
N ALA A 477 -11.16 -8.16 11.09
CA ALA A 477 -11.36 -6.96 11.85
C ALA A 477 -11.03 -5.80 10.93
N ASN A 478 -12.02 -4.93 10.71
CA ASN A 478 -11.79 -3.69 10.00
C ASN A 478 -10.86 -2.83 10.86
N ARG A 479 -9.56 -2.86 10.55
CA ARG A 479 -8.52 -2.16 11.30
C ARG A 479 -7.71 -1.30 10.33
N THR A 480 -7.27 -0.16 10.83
CA THR A 480 -6.39 0.77 10.12
C THR A 480 -5.06 0.86 10.88
N PRO A 481 -4.16 -0.12 10.71
CA PRO A 481 -2.82 -0.03 11.29
C PRO A 481 -2.13 1.24 10.81
N ARG A 482 -1.38 1.92 11.68
CA ARG A 482 -0.60 3.10 11.28
C ARG A 482 0.86 2.74 11.17
N LEU A 483 1.46 3.02 10.03
CA LEU A 483 2.88 2.89 9.77
C LEU A 483 3.52 4.27 9.78
N TYR A 484 4.42 4.50 10.72
CA TYR A 484 5.24 5.71 10.79
C TYR A 484 6.62 5.41 10.21
N VAL A 485 7.09 6.29 9.32
CA VAL A 485 8.39 6.16 8.65
C VAL A 485 9.26 7.34 9.07
N ASP A 486 10.36 7.09 9.76
CA ASP A 486 11.28 8.15 10.17
C ASP A 486 12.15 8.63 9.00
N ILE A 487 12.88 9.72 9.23
CA ILE A 487 13.90 10.16 8.28
C ILE A 487 15.03 9.12 8.15
N PRO A 488 15.58 8.89 6.95
CA PRO A 488 16.72 8.00 6.76
C PRO A 488 17.98 8.58 7.40
N MET A 489 18.78 7.70 8.01
CA MET A 489 20.07 8.02 8.63
C MET A 489 21.21 7.28 7.91
N HIS A 490 22.25 7.99 7.50
CA HIS A 490 23.47 7.44 6.91
C HIS A 490 24.52 7.12 7.99
N ALA A 491 25.63 6.49 7.59
CA ALA A 491 26.66 6.03 8.52
C ALA A 491 27.17 7.13 9.47
N VAL A 492 27.42 8.35 8.98
CA VAL A 492 27.88 9.48 9.79
C VAL A 492 26.85 9.88 10.85
N GLU A 493 25.57 9.89 10.51
CA GLU A 493 24.49 10.22 11.45
C GLU A 493 24.35 9.11 12.49
N LEU A 494 24.45 7.83 12.08
CA LEU A 494 24.44 6.69 12.99
C LEU A 494 25.65 6.71 13.94
N ASP A 495 26.83 7.13 13.47
CA ASP A 495 28.05 7.24 14.26
C ASP A 495 27.88 8.24 15.40
N ALA A 496 27.21 9.35 15.12
CA ALA A 496 26.93 10.43 16.07
C ALA A 496 25.91 10.07 17.17
N LEU A 497 25.10 9.00 16.99
CA LEU A 497 24.06 8.64 17.96
C LEU A 497 24.60 8.12 19.30
N ALA A 498 25.71 7.38 19.28
CA ALA A 498 26.35 6.77 20.44
C ALA A 498 27.70 6.16 20.07
N ASP A 499 28.54 5.78 21.04
CA ASP A 499 29.86 5.21 20.78
C ASP A 499 29.81 3.75 20.28
N SER A 500 28.89 2.95 20.82
CA SER A 500 28.78 1.51 20.50
C SER A 500 27.52 1.16 19.71
N ASP A 501 27.60 0.16 18.83
CA ASP A 501 26.45 -0.29 18.03
C ASP A 501 25.28 -0.82 18.87
N LEU A 502 25.58 -1.32 20.08
CA LEU A 502 24.57 -1.77 21.02
C LEU A 502 23.79 -0.58 21.62
N GLN A 503 24.45 0.54 21.88
CA GLN A 503 23.79 1.77 22.29
C GLN A 503 23.03 2.41 21.11
N ARG A 504 23.60 2.40 19.89
CA ARG A 504 22.95 2.91 18.68
C ARG A 504 21.63 2.19 18.41
N ILE A 505 21.60 0.85 18.41
CA ILE A 505 20.35 0.09 18.19
C ILE A 505 19.33 0.32 19.31
N ALA A 506 19.77 0.48 20.56
CA ALA A 506 18.88 0.80 21.67
C ALA A 506 18.27 2.22 21.52
N TRP A 507 19.04 3.18 21.00
CA TRP A 507 18.53 4.51 20.65
C TRP A 507 17.48 4.42 19.54
N LEU A 508 17.76 3.69 18.46
CA LEU A 508 16.83 3.49 17.34
C LEU A 508 15.53 2.83 17.79
N LYS A 509 15.59 1.86 18.71
CA LYS A 509 14.40 1.27 19.32
C LYS A 509 13.57 2.32 20.06
N ARG A 510 14.20 3.15 20.91
CA ARG A 510 13.47 4.22 21.62
C ARG A 510 12.82 5.18 20.63
N ARG A 511 13.57 5.59 19.60
CA ARG A 511 13.08 6.44 18.51
C ARG A 511 11.86 5.82 17.82
N CYS A 512 11.90 4.53 17.47
CA CYS A 512 10.77 3.77 16.92
C CYS A 512 9.50 3.95 17.75
N TYR A 513 9.56 3.68 19.06
CA TYR A 513 8.38 3.78 19.92
C TYR A 513 7.92 5.22 20.19
N GLN A 514 8.76 6.23 19.95
CA GLN A 514 8.41 7.65 20.05
C GLN A 514 7.75 8.21 18.79
N LEU A 515 7.88 7.55 17.64
CA LEU A 515 7.40 8.07 16.35
C LEU A 515 5.94 8.54 16.39
N PRO A 516 4.97 7.80 16.98
CA PRO A 516 3.59 8.27 17.07
C PRO A 516 3.45 9.63 17.77
N THR A 517 4.25 9.89 18.82
CA THR A 517 4.24 11.17 19.54
C THR A 517 4.89 12.27 18.71
N ILE A 518 6.03 12.00 18.08
CA ILE A 518 6.74 12.95 17.22
C ILE A 518 5.85 13.43 16.07
N TYR A 519 5.08 12.52 15.46
CA TYR A 519 4.13 12.85 14.39
C TYR A 519 2.83 13.50 14.91
N GLN A 520 2.49 13.37 16.19
CA GLN A 520 1.35 14.04 16.81
C GLN A 520 1.68 15.47 17.26
N GLU A 521 2.92 15.72 17.66
CA GLU A 521 3.41 17.05 18.08
C GLU A 521 3.66 18.00 16.89
N ALA A 522 3.54 17.52 15.64
CA ALA A 522 3.46 18.36 14.44
C ALA A 522 1.99 18.61 14.06
N PRO A 523 1.31 19.51 14.78
CA PRO A 523 1.03 20.79 14.17
C PRO A 523 1.54 21.89 15.08
N ASP A 524 2.73 22.42 14.79
CA ASP A 524 3.12 23.71 15.31
C ASP A 524 2.08 24.73 14.86
N ALA A 525 1.26 25.11 15.84
CA ALA A 525 0.83 26.46 16.09
C ALA A 525 1.16 27.42 14.96
N ALA A 526 0.18 27.64 14.08
CA ALA A 526 -0.08 28.99 13.64
C ALA A 526 -0.30 29.80 14.93
N VAL A 527 0.77 30.40 15.44
CA VAL A 527 0.73 31.43 16.47
C VAL A 527 -0.27 32.45 15.97
N LYS A 528 -1.50 32.39 16.49
CA LYS A 528 -2.39 33.53 16.41
C LYS A 528 -1.61 34.66 17.07
N PRO A 529 -1.32 35.77 16.38
CA PRO A 529 -0.74 36.91 17.06
C PRO A 529 -1.67 37.24 18.23
N SER A 530 -1.14 37.25 19.45
CA SER A 530 -1.87 37.70 20.62
C SER A 530 -2.25 39.15 20.35
N CYS A 531 -3.49 39.37 19.92
CA CYS A 531 -4.05 40.69 19.76
C CYS A 531 -4.34 41.20 21.18
N SER A 532 -3.30 41.74 21.83
CA SER A 532 -3.45 42.53 23.04
C SER A 532 -4.05 43.87 22.65
N ARG A 533 -5.38 43.98 22.64
CA ARG A 533 -6.06 45.28 22.76
C ARG A 533 -6.42 45.52 24.22
N ARG A 534 -5.48 46.14 24.94
CA ARG A 534 -5.76 47.08 26.03
C ARG A 534 -4.65 48.12 26.03
N ALA A 535 -4.95 49.30 25.49
CA ALA A 535 -4.44 50.60 25.90
C ALA A 535 -4.92 51.65 24.87
N GLY A 536 -5.60 52.70 25.35
CA GLY A 536 -6.08 53.83 24.56
C GLY A 536 -7.59 53.92 24.55
#